data_AF-A0AAD5JHM8-F1
#
_entry.id   AF-A0AAD5JHM8-F1
#
_cell.length_a   1.000
_cell.length_b   1.000
_cell.length_c   1.000
_cell.angle_alpha   90.00
_cell.angle_beta   90.00
_cell.angle_gamma   90.00
#
_symmetry.space_group_name_H-M   'P 1'
#
loop_
_entity.id
_entity.type
_entity.pdbx_description
1 polymer ?
#
loop_
_entity_poly.entity_id
_entity_poly.type
_entity_poly.pdbx_seq_one_letter_code
_entity_poly.pdbx_strand_id
1 'polypeptide(L)'
;MQQLFSKLNTTDLEKILIVPTRAVERFSIPEGKEFVDLVVKDLKEEIWNFRLTIHPMPALTEGWIEFVRAKDLVPDDIVTFYKLRDEIFGDEYRVETDSEYKWTSASGSEERVGRQNRRPELVPKIN
;
A
#
# COMPACT_ATOMS: atom_id res chain seq x y z
N MET A 1 8.36 15.91 4.20
CA MET A 1 7.76 15.00 3.20
C MET A 1 6.55 15.67 2.60
N GLN A 2 6.33 15.58 1.29
CA GLN A 2 5.18 16.14 0.61
C GLN A 2 4.29 15.01 0.09
N GLN A 3 3.04 14.95 0.55
CA GLN A 3 2.06 14.01 -0.01
C GLN A 3 1.69 14.41 -1.44
N LEU A 4 1.79 13.47 -2.37
CA LEU A 4 1.44 13.67 -3.77
C LEU A 4 -0.06 13.46 -3.98
N PHE A 5 -0.55 12.27 -3.62
CA PHE A 5 -1.96 11.89 -3.65
C PHE A 5 -2.21 10.69 -2.73
N SER A 6 -3.47 10.50 -2.33
CA SER A 6 -3.93 9.40 -1.46
C SER A 6 -5.33 8.97 -1.91
N LYS A 7 -5.43 7.99 -2.81
CA LYS A 7 -6.68 7.27 -3.14
C LYS A 7 -6.42 6.21 -4.21
N LEU A 8 -7.01 5.03 -4.05
CA LEU A 8 -7.21 4.06 -5.12
C LEU A 8 -8.70 3.87 -5.37
N ASN A 9 -9.10 3.70 -6.63
CA ASN A 9 -10.40 3.11 -6.96
C ASN A 9 -10.23 1.64 -7.31
N THR A 10 -11.32 0.87 -7.28
CA THR A 10 -11.37 -0.54 -7.70
C THR A 10 -10.73 -0.78 -9.07
N THR A 11 -10.97 0.12 -10.03
CA THR A 11 -10.38 0.03 -11.38
C THR A 11 -8.87 0.24 -11.38
N ASP A 12 -8.35 1.02 -10.43
CA ASP A 12 -6.91 1.28 -10.32
C ASP A 12 -6.14 0.02 -9.85
N LEU A 13 -6.79 -0.88 -9.12
CA LEU A 13 -6.19 -2.15 -8.65
C LEU A 13 -6.09 -3.22 -9.75
N GLU A 14 -6.96 -3.17 -10.76
CA GLU A 14 -7.05 -4.24 -11.77
C GLU A 14 -6.18 -4.00 -13.00
N LYS A 15 -5.85 -2.74 -13.34
CA LYS A 15 -5.16 -2.41 -14.59
C LYS A 15 -4.03 -1.40 -14.44
N ILE A 16 -4.36 -0.15 -14.18
CA ILE A 16 -3.44 0.99 -14.19
C ILE A 16 -3.88 1.98 -13.13
N LEU A 17 -2.94 2.61 -12.43
CA LEU A 17 -3.27 3.69 -11.51
C LEU A 17 -3.29 5.00 -12.27
N ILE A 18 -4.46 5.62 -12.43
CA ILE A 18 -4.55 6.94 -13.05
C ILE A 18 -4.05 7.98 -12.06
N VAL A 19 -2.98 8.69 -12.43
CA VAL A 19 -2.39 9.73 -11.57
C VAL A 19 -3.13 11.04 -11.83
N PRO A 20 -3.74 11.67 -10.80
CA PRO A 20 -4.43 12.94 -10.98
C PRO A 20 -3.49 14.01 -11.56
N THR A 21 -3.94 14.80 -12.54
CA THR A 21 -3.11 15.81 -13.22
C THR A 21 -2.37 16.75 -12.25
N ARG A 22 -3.02 17.15 -11.14
CA ARG A 22 -2.40 17.99 -10.08
C ARG A 22 -1.24 17.31 -9.34
N ALA A 23 -1.26 15.98 -9.27
CA ALA A 23 -0.18 15.19 -8.69
C ALA A 23 0.95 15.02 -9.71
N VAL A 24 0.64 14.90 -11.01
CA VAL A 24 1.63 14.80 -12.11
C VAL A 24 2.59 15.98 -12.10
N GLU A 25 2.09 17.21 -11.93
CA GLU A 25 2.92 18.43 -11.87
C GLU A 25 3.95 18.42 -10.72
N ARG A 26 3.77 17.55 -9.72
CA ARG A 26 4.69 17.41 -8.58
C ARG A 26 5.78 16.37 -8.84
N PHE A 27 5.59 15.49 -9.83
CA PHE A 27 6.65 14.58 -10.27
C PHE A 27 7.68 15.35 -11.10
N SER A 28 8.95 15.00 -10.90
CA SER A 28 10.04 15.59 -11.66
C SER A 28 10.12 14.94 -13.04
N ILE A 29 9.23 15.39 -13.92
CA ILE A 29 9.10 14.90 -15.29
C ILE A 29 10.02 15.72 -16.19
N PRO A 30 10.98 15.10 -16.89
CA PRO A 30 11.79 15.79 -17.88
C PRO A 30 10.95 16.22 -19.09
N GLU A 31 11.13 17.45 -19.57
CA GLU A 31 10.43 17.96 -20.74
C GLU A 31 10.64 17.07 -21.97
N GLY A 32 9.56 16.82 -22.71
CA GLY A 32 9.59 16.04 -23.96
C GLY A 32 9.60 14.52 -23.79
N LYS A 33 9.49 13.99 -22.56
CA LYS A 33 9.33 12.54 -22.35
C LYS A 33 7.87 12.12 -22.26
N GLU A 34 7.57 10.99 -22.89
CA GLU A 34 6.25 10.35 -22.86
C GLU A 34 6.03 9.51 -21.59
N PHE A 35 7.13 9.10 -20.94
CA PHE A 35 7.13 8.36 -19.69
C PHE A 35 8.38 8.65 -18.84
N VAL A 36 8.29 8.33 -17.55
CA VAL A 36 9.40 8.38 -16.59
C VAL A 36 9.38 7.14 -15.70
N ASP A 37 10.55 6.51 -15.52
CA ASP A 37 10.72 5.42 -14.57
C ASP A 37 11.02 6.03 -13.18
N LEU A 38 10.24 5.62 -12.18
CA LEU A 38 10.27 6.10 -10.81
C LEU A 38 10.75 4.98 -9.89
N VAL A 39 11.73 5.29 -9.07
CA VAL A 39 12.20 4.41 -7.99
C VAL A 39 11.53 4.87 -6.70
N VAL A 40 10.70 4.00 -6.12
CA VAL A 40 9.88 4.31 -4.95
C VAL A 40 10.19 3.32 -3.84
N LYS A 41 10.37 3.82 -2.61
CA LYS A 41 10.58 2.96 -1.44
C LYS A 41 9.31 2.84 -0.62
N ASP A 42 9.00 1.65 -0.14
CA ASP A 42 7.91 1.47 0.83
C ASP A 42 8.37 1.70 2.28
N LEU A 43 7.47 1.53 3.25
CA LEU A 43 7.78 1.61 4.68
C LEU A 43 8.76 0.52 5.17
N LYS A 44 8.90 -0.58 4.43
CA LYS A 44 9.83 -1.68 4.71
C LYS A 44 11.17 -1.49 3.99
N GLU A 45 11.40 -0.31 3.39
CA GLU A 45 12.56 0.04 2.57
C GLU A 45 12.73 -0.83 1.32
N GLU A 46 11.67 -1.51 0.89
CA GLU A 46 11.61 -2.28 -0.34
C GLU A 46 11.49 -1.34 -1.54
N ILE A 47 12.29 -1.62 -2.57
CA ILE A 47 12.40 -0.77 -3.76
C ILE A 47 11.43 -1.27 -4.83
N TRP A 48 10.58 -0.35 -5.27
CA TRP A 48 9.59 -0.55 -6.31
C TRP A 48 9.89 0.34 -7.51
N ASN A 49 9.97 -0.26 -8.69
CA ASN A 49 10.21 0.47 -9.94
C ASN A 49 8.88 0.61 -10.66
N PHE A 50 8.40 1.85 -10.82
CA PHE A 50 7.16 2.13 -11.54
C PHE A 50 7.43 2.92 -12.80
N ARG A 51 6.70 2.65 -13.88
CA ARG A 51 6.69 3.54 -15.06
C ARG A 51 5.47 4.44 -15.01
N LEU A 52 5.70 5.74 -14.86
CA LEU A 52 4.68 6.77 -15.02
C LEU A 52 4.64 7.19 -16.48
N THR A 53 3.58 6.79 -17.18
CA THR A 53 3.27 7.29 -18.53
C THR A 53 2.56 8.63 -18.39
N ILE A 54 2.85 9.62 -19.24
CA ILE A 54 2.33 10.99 -19.14
C ILE A 54 1.31 11.27 -20.25
N HIS A 55 1.58 10.78 -21.46
CA HIS A 55 0.72 10.94 -22.64
C HIS A 55 0.14 9.59 -23.08
N PRO A 56 -1.15 9.51 -23.47
CA PRO A 56 -2.15 10.58 -23.52
C PRO A 56 -2.80 10.91 -22.16
N MET A 57 -2.65 10.04 -21.16
CA MET A 57 -3.16 10.29 -19.80
C MET A 57 -2.15 9.78 -18.77
N PRO A 58 -1.90 10.55 -17.70
CA PRO A 58 -0.93 10.18 -16.68
C PRO A 58 -1.36 8.94 -15.90
N ALA A 59 -0.55 7.87 -15.97
CA ALA A 59 -0.84 6.62 -15.26
C ALA A 59 0.42 5.83 -14.91
N LEU A 60 0.42 5.15 -13.76
CA LEU A 60 1.41 4.11 -13.45
C LEU A 60 0.99 2.82 -14.16
N THR A 61 1.83 2.36 -15.06
CA THR A 61 1.57 1.19 -15.92
C THR A 61 2.44 0.03 -15.52
N GLU A 62 3.75 0.18 -15.64
CA GLU A 62 4.72 -0.87 -15.30
C GLU A 62 5.00 -0.87 -13.79
N GLY A 63 5.15 -2.06 -13.19
CA GLY A 63 5.42 -2.26 -11.76
C GLY A 63 4.21 -2.11 -10.83
N TRP A 64 3.15 -1.42 -11.25
CA TRP A 64 1.97 -1.16 -10.41
C TRP A 64 1.22 -2.43 -10.02
N ILE A 65 0.89 -3.29 -10.99
CA ILE A 65 0.17 -4.54 -10.70
C ILE A 65 1.00 -5.53 -9.86
N GLU A 66 2.32 -5.53 -10.04
CA GLU A 66 3.24 -6.33 -9.21
C GLU A 66 3.19 -5.85 -7.75
N PHE A 67 3.21 -4.54 -7.54
CA PHE A 67 3.06 -3.92 -6.22
C PHE A 67 1.71 -4.26 -5.57
N VAL A 68 0.60 -4.14 -6.32
CA VAL A 68 -0.75 -4.49 -5.84
C VAL A 68 -0.81 -5.94 -5.37
N ARG A 69 -0.23 -6.87 -6.14
CA ARG A 69 -0.19 -8.30 -5.79
C ARG A 69 0.71 -8.57 -4.59
N ALA A 70 1.87 -7.93 -4.52
CA ALA A 70 2.84 -8.15 -3.44
C ALA A 70 2.38 -7.57 -2.10
N LYS A 71 1.68 -6.43 -2.13
CA LYS A 71 1.09 -5.81 -0.93
C LYS A 71 -0.31 -6.34 -0.60
N ASP A 72 -0.85 -7.20 -1.46
CA ASP A 72 -2.16 -7.83 -1.29
C ASP A 72 -3.24 -6.75 -1.04
N LEU A 73 -3.24 -5.73 -1.91
CA LEU A 73 -4.15 -4.59 -1.82
C LEU A 73 -5.55 -4.98 -2.25
N VAL A 74 -6.54 -4.55 -1.48
CA VAL A 74 -7.96 -4.77 -1.76
C VAL A 74 -8.67 -3.46 -2.13
N PRO A 75 -9.83 -3.53 -2.81
CA PRO A 75 -10.74 -2.39 -2.91
C PRO A 75 -10.93 -1.72 -1.54
N ASP A 76 -10.93 -0.38 -1.52
CA ASP A 76 -10.99 0.48 -0.32
C ASP A 76 -9.66 0.66 0.45
N ASP A 77 -8.58 -0.03 0.09
CA ASP A 77 -7.25 0.31 0.64
C ASP A 77 -6.78 1.68 0.15
N ILE A 78 -6.15 2.44 1.05
CA ILE A 78 -5.62 3.77 0.75
C ILE A 78 -4.13 3.65 0.48
N VAL A 79 -3.73 3.94 -0.75
CA VAL A 79 -2.31 4.09 -1.09
C VAL A 79 -1.96 5.56 -1.17
N THR A 80 -0.96 5.95 -0.39
CA THR A 80 -0.45 7.31 -0.31
C THR A 80 0.97 7.37 -0.86
N PHE A 81 1.16 8.20 -1.89
CA PHE A 81 2.47 8.49 -2.43
C PHE A 81 3.02 9.78 -1.82
N TYR A 82 4.30 9.74 -1.47
CA TYR A 82 5.04 10.86 -0.92
C TYR A 82 6.26 11.17 -1.77
N LYS A 83 6.62 12.45 -1.78
CA LYS A 83 7.87 12.96 -2.32
C LYS A 83 8.69 13.56 -1.19
N LEU A 84 9.91 13.10 -1.05
CA LEU A 84 10.93 13.68 -0.20
C LEU A 84 11.88 14.46 -1.11
N ARG A 85 11.84 15.79 -1.02
CA ARG A 85 12.84 16.62 -1.69
C ARG A 85 14.05 16.69 -0.77
N ASP A 86 15.17 16.16 -1.22
CA ASP A 86 16.47 16.37 -0.60
C ASP A 86 17.30 17.32 -1.47
N GLU A 87 17.89 18.34 -0.85
CA GLU A 87 18.66 19.35 -1.58
C GLU A 87 19.99 18.80 -2.14
N ILE A 88 20.47 17.68 -1.61
CA ILE A 88 21.77 17.09 -1.96
C ILE A 88 21.61 15.83 -2.81
N PHE A 89 20.66 14.97 -2.46
CA PHE A 89 20.44 13.67 -3.10
C PHE A 89 19.30 13.66 -4.13
N GLY A 90 18.58 14.78 -4.26
CA GLY A 90 17.48 14.93 -5.20
C GLY A 90 16.13 14.44 -4.64
N ASP A 91 15.19 14.19 -5.53
CA ASP A 91 13.84 13.78 -5.15
C ASP A 91 13.77 12.27 -4.90
N GLU A 92 13.47 11.87 -3.67
CA GLU A 92 13.15 10.49 -3.28
C GLU A 92 11.63 10.31 -3.23
N TYR A 93 11.14 9.18 -3.77
CA TYR A 93 9.72 8.85 -3.74
C TYR A 93 9.46 7.73 -2.72
N ARG A 94 8.36 7.86 -1.98
CA ARG A 94 7.92 6.85 -1.01
C ARG A 94 6.46 6.50 -1.21
N VAL A 95 6.10 5.27 -0.85
CA VAL A 95 4.72 4.77 -0.89
C VAL A 95 4.35 4.13 0.44
N GLU A 96 3.15 4.44 0.90
CA GLU A 96 2.53 3.85 2.08
C GLU A 96 1.17 3.29 1.69
N THR A 97 0.82 2.16 2.30
CA THR A 97 -0.44 1.48 2.11
C THR A 97 -1.12 1.42 3.46
N ASP A 98 -2.20 2.18 3.64
CA ASP A 98 -3.07 2.07 4.79
C ASP A 98 -4.21 1.12 4.43
N SER A 99 -4.14 -0.08 5.00
CA SER A 99 -5.20 -1.07 4.86
C SER A 99 -6.11 -0.99 6.08
N GLU A 100 -7.32 -0.46 5.91
CA GLU A 100 -8.28 -0.26 7.00
C GLU A 100 -8.66 -1.59 7.69
N TYR A 101 -8.40 -2.75 7.05
CA TYR A 101 -8.89 -4.06 7.48
C TYR A 101 -7.85 -5.14 7.87
N LYS A 102 -6.53 -4.86 7.94
CA LYS A 102 -5.55 -5.92 8.31
C LYS A 102 -5.29 -6.11 9.81
N TRP A 103 -6.02 -5.41 10.70
CA TRP A 103 -5.88 -5.61 12.15
C TRP A 103 -6.57 -6.86 12.73
N THR A 104 -7.30 -7.66 11.94
CA THR A 104 -8.04 -8.81 12.48
C THR A 104 -7.39 -10.18 12.25
N SER A 105 -6.16 -10.29 11.73
CA SER A 105 -5.58 -11.62 11.44
C SER A 105 -4.12 -11.85 11.85
N ALA A 106 -3.48 -10.92 12.59
CA ALA A 106 -2.09 -11.10 13.06
C ALA A 106 -1.93 -11.14 14.59
N SER A 107 -2.97 -11.57 15.33
CA SER A 107 -2.83 -11.96 16.74
C SER A 107 -3.56 -13.28 16.97
N GLY A 108 -2.93 -14.37 16.54
CA GLY A 108 -3.56 -15.69 16.53
C GLY A 108 -2.59 -16.82 16.26
N SER A 109 -1.39 -16.78 16.86
CA SER A 109 -0.49 -17.93 16.87
C SER A 109 0.45 -17.87 18.05
N GLU A 110 -0.02 -18.30 19.21
CA GLU A 110 0.84 -18.97 20.20
C GLU A 110 0.06 -20.16 20.79
N GLU A 111 0.32 -21.30 20.15
CA GLU A 111 0.66 -22.61 20.73
C GLU A 111 -0.16 -23.19 21.89
N ARG A 112 -0.74 -24.36 21.61
CA ARG A 112 -1.31 -25.30 22.57
C ARG A 112 -0.20 -25.94 23.42
N VAL A 113 -0.34 -25.91 24.75
CA VAL A 113 0.07 -27.03 25.61
C VAL A 113 -0.92 -27.17 26.77
N GLY A 114 -1.34 -28.42 27.00
CA GLY A 114 -2.64 -28.74 27.59
C GLY A 114 -2.77 -28.58 29.10
N ARG A 115 -4.03 -28.47 29.53
CA ARG A 115 -4.49 -28.98 30.82
C ARG A 115 -5.81 -29.72 30.62
N GLN A 116 -5.80 -30.98 31.05
CA GLN A 116 -6.91 -31.90 31.03
C GLN A 116 -8.14 -31.36 31.76
N ASN A 117 -9.27 -31.53 31.09
CA ASN A 117 -10.60 -31.51 31.65
C ASN A 117 -10.72 -32.40 32.89
N ARG A 118 -11.06 -31.81 34.03
CA ARG A 118 -11.93 -32.46 35.03
C ARG A 118 -13.18 -31.60 35.20
N ARG A 119 -14.31 -32.12 34.72
CA ARG A 119 -15.68 -31.77 35.13
C ARG A 119 -16.15 -32.86 36.13
N PRO A 120 -17.29 -32.74 36.86
CA PRO A 120 -18.31 -31.69 36.77
C PRO A 120 -18.89 -31.20 38.13
N GLU A 121 -19.60 -30.06 38.03
CA GLU A 121 -20.92 -29.72 38.57
C GLU A 121 -21.29 -29.83 40.06
N LEU A 122 -21.72 -28.67 40.56
CA LEU A 122 -22.47 -28.43 41.79
C LEU A 122 -23.88 -29.05 41.67
N VAL A 123 -24.23 -29.93 42.61
CA VAL A 123 -25.61 -30.36 42.82
C VAL A 123 -26.38 -29.31 43.66
N PRO A 124 -27.65 -29.01 43.32
CA PRO A 124 -28.46 -28.03 44.05
C PRO A 124 -29.03 -28.60 45.36
N LYS A 125 -29.26 -27.71 46.33
CA LYS A 125 -29.99 -27.98 47.58
C LYS A 125 -31.47 -28.23 47.29
N ILE A 126 -32.06 -29.22 47.96
CA ILE A 126 -33.51 -29.36 48.13
C ILE A 126 -33.76 -29.72 49.61
N ASN A 127 -34.79 -29.07 50.18
CA ASN A 127 -35.23 -28.95 51.58
C ASN A 127 -34.97 -30.10 52.56
#